data_AF-A0A1H0HMZ6-F1
#
_entry.id   AF-A0A1H0HMZ6-F1
#
_cell.length_a   1.000
_cell.length_b   1.000
_cell.length_c   1.000
_cell.angle_alpha   90.00
_cell.angle_beta   90.00
_cell.angle_gamma   90.00
#
_symmetry.space_group_name_H-M   'P 1'
#
loop_
_entity.id
_entity.type
_entity.pdbx_description
1 polymer ?
#
loop_
_entity_poly.entity_id
_entity_poly.type
_entity_poly.pdbx_seq_one_letter_code
_entity_poly.pdbx_strand_id
1 'polypeptide(L)' 'MAGEPTRSIWPFGMTDLQEVLLGPDGETARREALAHLDTSLARLDDRLLAGLDPQRMTQARAVRQALDTARAVLADR' A
#
# COMPACT_ATOMS: atom_id res chain seq x y z
N MET A 1 -6.64 16.52 37.57
CA MET A 1 -6.68 17.01 36.18
C MET A 1 -6.61 15.79 35.29
N ALA A 2 -7.78 15.29 34.83
CA ALA A 2 -7.85 14.13 33.95
C ALA A 2 -7.99 14.65 32.53
N GLY A 3 -7.00 14.37 31.68
CA GLY A 3 -7.09 14.63 30.24
C GLY A 3 -8.08 13.67 29.63
N GLU A 4 -9.15 14.19 29.05
CA GLU A 4 -10.16 13.40 28.36
C GLU A 4 -9.54 12.74 27.12
N PRO A 5 -9.81 11.44 26.86
CA PRO A 5 -9.41 10.83 25.60
C PRO A 5 -10.25 11.44 24.49
N THR A 6 -9.61 12.12 23.54
CA THR A 6 -10.24 12.67 22.33
C THR A 6 -10.98 11.54 21.60
N ARG A 7 -12.30 11.46 21.79
CA ARG A 7 -13.15 10.53 21.05
C ARG A 7 -13.17 10.96 19.59
N SER A 8 -12.62 10.10 18.72
CA SER A 8 -12.69 10.25 17.27
C SER A 8 -14.16 10.33 16.81
N ILE A 9 -14.50 11.38 16.07
CA ILE A 9 -15.88 11.82 15.80
C ILE A 9 -16.42 11.33 14.43
N TRP A 10 -15.77 10.35 13.80
CA TRP A 10 -16.16 9.88 12.46
C TRP A 10 -16.84 8.50 12.48
N PRO A 11 -18.02 8.31 11.84
CA PRO A 11 -18.79 7.07 11.93
C PRO A 11 -18.29 5.92 11.02
N PHE A 12 -17.21 6.14 10.28
CA PHE A 12 -16.48 5.10 9.54
C PHE A 12 -15.00 5.26 9.90
N GLY A 13 -14.51 4.32 10.72
CA GLY A 13 -13.21 4.42 11.38
C GLY A 13 -12.08 4.64 10.38
N MET A 14 -11.21 5.59 10.71
CA MET A 14 -9.87 5.68 10.15
C MET A 14 -9.25 4.29 10.22
N THR A 15 -8.74 3.77 9.11
CA THR A 15 -8.09 2.45 9.14
C THR A 15 -6.79 2.55 9.91
N ASP A 16 -6.32 1.45 10.52
CA ASP A 16 -5.01 1.41 11.19
C ASP A 16 -3.89 1.94 10.27
N LEU A 17 -4.01 1.66 8.96
CA LEU A 17 -3.11 2.19 7.94
C LEU A 17 -3.18 3.72 7.83
N GLN A 18 -4.38 4.31 7.83
CA GLN A 18 -4.54 5.77 7.80
C GLN A 18 -4.04 6.42 9.09
N GLU A 19 -4.25 5.79 10.25
CA GLU A 19 -3.72 6.28 11.53
C GLU A 19 -2.19 6.35 11.50
N VAL A 20 -1.52 5.27 11.04
CA VAL A 20 -0.06 5.25 10.90
C VAL A 20 0.42 6.30 9.89
N LEU A 21 -0.24 6.41 8.74
CA LEU A 21 0.15 7.36 7.68
C LEU A 21 -0.08 8.84 8.04
N LEU A 22 -0.93 9.12 9.04
CA LEU A 22 -1.18 10.47 9.56
C LEU A 22 -0.41 10.76 10.85
N GLY A 23 0.20 9.73 11.46
CA GLY A 23 1.05 9.86 12.63
C GLY A 23 2.39 10.54 12.36
N PRO A 24 3.20 10.78 13.41
CA PRO A 24 4.49 11.47 13.31
C PRO A 24 5.49 10.74 12.40
N ASP A 25 5.40 9.42 12.32
CA ASP A 25 6.24 8.57 11.47
C ASP A 25 5.59 8.28 10.10
N GLY A 26 4.45 8.91 9.78
CA GLY A 26 3.64 8.57 8.61
C GLY A 26 4.36 8.75 7.29
N GLU A 27 5.27 9.72 7.18
CA GLU A 27 6.11 9.92 6.00
C GLU A 27 7.16 8.81 5.85
N THR A 28 7.79 8.38 6.95
CA THR A 28 8.75 7.27 6.96
C THR A 28 8.04 5.96 6.59
N ALA A 29 6.91 5.66 7.24
CA ALA A 29 6.10 4.49 6.95
C ALA A 29 5.61 4.48 5.49
N ARG A 30 5.22 5.63 4.94
CA ARG A 30 4.85 5.76 3.53
C ARG A 30 6.01 5.43 2.60
N ARG A 31 7.20 5.98 2.85
CA ARG A 31 8.39 5.69 2.02
C ARG A 31 8.77 4.22 2.05
N GLU A 32 8.74 3.60 3.22
CA GLU A 32 9.01 2.16 3.36
C GLU A 32 7.98 1.31 2.61
N ALA A 33 6.69 1.65 2.73
CA ALA A 33 5.62 0.96 2.02
C ALA A 33 5.76 1.11 0.49
N LEU A 34 6.05 2.32 0.00
CA LEU A 34 6.31 2.56 -1.42
C LEU A 34 7.53 1.78 -1.92
N ALA A 35 8.64 1.78 -1.18
CA ALA A 35 9.84 1.02 -1.53
C ALA A 35 9.57 -0.50 -1.60
N HIS A 36 8.73 -1.01 -0.69
CA HIS A 36 8.33 -2.41 -0.69
C HIS A 36 7.45 -2.76 -1.90
N LEU A 37 6.51 -1.88 -2.27
CA LEU A 37 5.68 -2.02 -3.46
C LEU A 37 6.52 -1.99 -4.74
N ASP A 38 7.45 -1.04 -4.86
CA ASP A 38 8.35 -0.92 -6.02
C ASP A 38 9.21 -2.18 -6.19
N THR A 39 9.75 -2.71 -5.09
CA THR A 39 10.50 -3.98 -5.11
C THR A 39 9.64 -5.16 -5.57
N SER A 40 8.38 -5.19 -5.14
CA SER A 40 7.43 -6.25 -5.50
C SER A 40 7.02 -6.18 -6.96
N LEU A 41 6.79 -4.97 -7.49
CA LEU A 41 6.52 -4.72 -8.90
C LEU A 41 7.69 -5.15 -9.76
N ALA A 42 8.92 -4.75 -9.43
CA ALA A 42 10.12 -5.14 -10.18
C ALA A 42 10.27 -6.67 -10.28
N ARG A 43 10.13 -7.39 -9.15
CA ARG A 43 10.18 -8.85 -9.12
C ARG A 43 9.08 -9.51 -9.95
N LEU A 44 7.90 -8.90 -10.01
CA LEU A 44 6.78 -9.42 -10.78
C LEU A 44 6.97 -9.17 -12.28
N ASP A 45 7.49 -8.01 -12.66
CA ASP A 45 7.82 -7.69 -14.03
C ASP A 45 8.92 -8.60 -14.58
N ASP A 46 9.97 -8.89 -13.78
CA ASP A 46 11.00 -9.88 -14.16
C ASP A 46 10.38 -11.25 -14.46
N ARG A 47 9.42 -11.69 -13.64
CA ARG A 47 8.71 -12.95 -13.86
C ARG A 47 7.84 -12.93 -15.11
N LEU A 48 7.15 -11.82 -15.36
CA LEU A 48 6.34 -11.63 -16.57
C LEU A 48 7.21 -11.65 -17.83
N LEU A 49 8.40 -11.02 -17.79
CA LEU A 49 9.37 -11.00 -18.88
C LEU A 49 10.01 -12.37 -19.13
N ALA A 50 10.26 -13.15 -18.07
CA ALA A 50 10.81 -14.50 -18.18
C ALA A 50 9.85 -15.51 -18.84
N GLY A 51 8.59 -15.13 -19.06
CA GLY A 51 7.57 -15.98 -19.69
C GLY A 51 6.96 -16.95 -18.68
N LEU A 52 5.80 -16.58 -18.15
CA LEU A 52 4.98 -17.47 -17.32
C LEU A 52 4.04 -18.29 -18.19
N ASP A 53 3.62 -19.46 -17.71
CA ASP A 53 2.50 -20.18 -18.31
C ASP A 53 1.23 -19.29 -18.38
N PRO A 54 0.34 -19.47 -19.38
CA PRO A 54 -0.79 -18.56 -19.63
C PRO A 54 -1.70 -18.30 -18.42
N GLN A 55 -1.95 -19.33 -17.59
CA GLN A 55 -2.74 -19.19 -16.37
C GLN A 55 -2.06 -18.30 -15.33
N ARG A 56 -0.73 -18.41 -15.21
CA ARG A 56 0.08 -17.59 -14.31
C ARG A 56 0.27 -16.17 -14.84
N MET A 57 0.27 -15.97 -16.15
CA MET A 57 0.31 -14.63 -16.75
C MET A 57 -0.91 -13.78 -16.38
N THR A 58 -2.13 -14.34 -16.48
CA THR A 58 -3.35 -13.60 -16.12
C THR A 58 -3.34 -13.21 -14.65
N GLN A 59 -2.96 -14.14 -13.76
CA GLN A 59 -2.85 -13.86 -12.33
C GLN A 59 -1.76 -12.82 -12.06
N ALA A 60 -0.60 -12.94 -12.68
CA ALA A 60 0.51 -11.99 -12.50
C ALA A 60 0.14 -10.57 -12.98
N ARG A 61 -0.59 -10.44 -14.09
CA ARG A 61 -1.10 -9.14 -14.56
C ARG A 61 -2.10 -8.52 -13.57
N ALA A 62 -3.01 -9.31 -13.02
CA ALA A 62 -3.95 -8.84 -12.02
C ALA A 62 -3.24 -8.39 -10.73
N VAL A 63 -2.23 -9.15 -10.28
CA VAL A 63 -1.41 -8.76 -9.11
C VAL A 63 -0.64 -7.47 -9.39
N ARG A 64 -0.06 -7.32 -10.58
CA ARG A 64 0.64 -6.09 -10.97
C ARG A 64 -0.29 -4.88 -10.90
N GLN A 65 -1.48 -4.98 -11.49
CA GLN A 65 -2.47 -3.90 -11.46
C GLN A 65 -2.89 -3.54 -10.02
N ALA A 66 -3.03 -4.54 -9.14
CA ALA A 66 -3.35 -4.30 -7.73
C ALA A 66 -2.21 -3.57 -7.00
N LEU A 67 -0.96 -3.95 -7.26
CA LEU A 67 0.21 -3.28 -6.69
C LEU A 67 0.37 -1.83 -7.20
N ASP A 68 0.15 -1.60 -8.50
CA ASP A 68 0.13 -0.25 -9.08
C ASP A 68 -0.96 0.62 -8.44
N THR A 69 -2.15 0.06 -8.21
CA THR A 69 -3.25 0.75 -7.52
C THR A 69 -2.88 1.09 -6.08
N ALA A 70 -2.32 0.14 -5.33
CA ALA A 70 -1.88 0.38 -3.96
C ALA A 70 -0.80 1.47 -3.88
N ARG A 71 0.13 1.47 -4.83
CA ARG A 71 1.17 2.51 -4.94
C ARG A 71 0.56 3.87 -5.23
N ALA A 72 -0.40 3.96 -6.14
CA ALA A 72 -1.11 5.21 -6.44
C ALA A 72 -1.84 5.76 -5.20
N VAL A 73 -2.54 4.90 -4.45
CA VAL A 73 -3.23 5.30 -3.20
C VAL A 73 -2.27 5.86 -2.15
N LEU A 74 -1.05 5.31 -2.06
CA LEU A 74 -0.04 5.80 -1.11
C LEU A 74 0.70 7.06 -1.62
N ALA A 75 0.76 7.27 -2.93
CA ALA A 75 1.44 8.40 -3.54
C ALA A 75 0.55 9.66 -3.67
N ASP A 76 -0.77 9.50 -3.73
CA ASP A 76 -1.74 10.59 -3.84
C ASP A 76 -2.01 11.24 -2.47
N ARG A 77 -1.15 12.18 -2.07
CA ARG A 77 -1.38 13.11 -0.94
C ARG A 77 -0.74 14.47 -1.18
#